data_AF-Q84HQ4-F1
#
_entry.id   AF-Q84HQ4-F1
#
_cell.length_a   1.000
_cell.length_b   1.000
_cell.length_c   1.000
_cell.angle_alpha   90.00
_cell.angle_beta   90.00
_cell.angle_gamma   90.00
#
_symmetry.space_group_name_H-M   'P 1'
#
loop_
_entity.id
_entity.type
_entity.pdbx_description
1 polymer ?
#
loop_
_entity_poly.entity_id
_entity_poly.type
_entity_poly.pdbx_seq_one_letter_code
_entity_poly.pdbx_strand_id
1 'polypeptide(L)'
;MLKTPLKTLLDILIHHFTKERLVTLILTADEKLLTFMLEHENANDYKNAFFKTIANTLVFNEKALLECLEIKELENSFTRFKNKIGLYSQGRPIKSSELVVLHFPFKDNILLGNAKDNNTKSNELFYHEILHKNEIDTLLHPKALCRFEMHGEGDLESALKDENTNYLIKGNNLIALHSLKKKFAKKVKCIYIDPPYNTGNDSFNYNDNFNHSSWLVFMKNRLEAAREFLSDDGVIFVQCDDNEQAYLKVLMDEIFLRENF
;
A
#
# COMPACT_ATOMS: atom_id res chain seq x y z
N MET A 1 27.97 9.54 0.83
CA MET A 1 29.26 10.21 0.98
C MET A 1 29.42 10.68 2.41
N LEU A 2 30.42 10.10 3.07
CA LEU A 2 30.88 10.54 4.38
C LEU A 2 31.50 11.93 4.27
N LYS A 3 31.46 12.70 5.35
CA LYS A 3 32.21 13.96 5.41
C LYS A 3 33.71 13.65 5.43
N THR A 4 34.52 14.51 4.82
CA THR A 4 35.99 14.35 4.70
C THR A 4 36.69 13.96 6.01
N PRO A 5 36.37 14.56 7.18
CA PRO A 5 37.01 14.19 8.44
C PRO A 5 36.75 12.74 8.87
N LEU A 6 35.52 12.24 8.69
CA LEU A 6 35.17 10.85 9.00
C LEU A 6 35.86 9.85 8.06
N LYS A 7 36.08 10.24 6.80
CA LYS A 7 36.79 9.40 5.84
C LYS A 7 38.22 9.13 6.29
N THR A 8 38.93 10.19 6.72
CA THR A 8 40.31 10.11 7.23
C THR A 8 40.41 9.22 8.47
N LEU A 9 39.50 9.36 9.43
CA LEU A 9 39.47 8.49 10.62
C LEU A 9 39.29 7.01 10.25
N LEU A 10 38.40 6.72 9.30
CA LEU A 10 38.19 5.35 8.82
C LEU A 10 39.41 4.81 8.06
N ASP A 11 40.09 5.64 7.25
CA ASP A 11 41.33 5.22 6.55
C ASP A 11 42.42 4.82 7.55
N ILE A 12 42.59 5.60 8.63
CA ILE A 12 43.56 5.30 9.69
C ILE A 12 43.22 3.97 10.37
N LEU A 13 41.96 3.75 10.76
CA LEU A 13 41.51 2.50 11.38
C LEU A 13 41.68 1.29 10.46
N ILE A 14 41.32 1.43 9.18
CA ILE A 14 41.45 0.35 8.18
C ILE A 14 42.92 0.03 7.92
N HIS A 15 43.79 1.05 7.85
CA HIS A 15 45.22 0.86 7.68
C HIS A 15 45.85 0.13 8.87
N HIS A 16 45.44 0.47 10.10
CA HIS A 16 45.99 -0.13 11.31
C HIS A 16 45.49 -1.55 11.59
N PHE A 17 44.17 -1.79 11.47
CA PHE A 17 43.56 -3.06 11.89
C PHE A 17 43.21 -4.01 10.76
N THR A 18 43.20 -3.57 9.50
CA THR A 18 42.50 -4.18 8.37
C THR A 18 40.98 -4.18 8.52
N LYS A 19 40.26 -4.06 7.41
CA LYS A 19 38.80 -3.90 7.40
C LYS A 19 38.06 -5.13 7.96
N GLU A 20 38.49 -6.32 7.57
CA GLU A 20 37.87 -7.59 7.97
C GLU A 20 37.93 -7.78 9.48
N ARG A 21 39.10 -7.49 10.06
CA ARG A 21 39.31 -7.57 11.49
C ARG A 21 38.60 -6.44 12.25
N LEU A 22 38.55 -5.24 11.67
CA LEU A 22 37.89 -4.09 12.29
C LEU A 22 36.40 -4.36 12.57
N VAL A 23 35.68 -5.04 11.66
CA VAL A 23 34.27 -5.43 11.90
C VAL A 23 34.15 -6.29 13.16
N THR A 24 35.02 -7.29 13.32
CA THR A 24 35.03 -8.15 14.51
C THR A 24 35.33 -7.35 15.77
N LEU A 25 36.37 -6.50 15.74
CA LEU A 25 36.78 -5.69 16.89
C LEU A 25 35.68 -4.71 17.33
N ILE A 26 34.91 -4.17 16.38
CA ILE A 26 33.79 -3.28 16.69
C ILE A 26 32.67 -4.05 17.39
N LEU A 27 32.30 -5.22 16.86
CA LEU A 27 31.21 -6.04 17.42
C LEU A 27 31.52 -6.59 18.82
N THR A 28 32.80 -6.77 19.15
CA THR A 28 33.22 -7.24 20.47
C THR A 28 33.62 -6.11 21.41
N ALA A 29 33.53 -4.85 20.99
CA ALA A 29 34.07 -3.69 21.70
C ALA A 29 35.50 -3.94 22.21
N ASP A 30 36.36 -4.45 21.33
CA ASP A 30 37.70 -4.94 21.69
C ASP A 30 38.59 -3.84 22.31
N GLU A 31 39.31 -4.21 23.36
CA GLU A 31 40.19 -3.30 24.11
C GLU A 31 41.21 -2.61 23.21
N LYS A 32 41.82 -3.31 22.24
CA LYS A 32 42.86 -2.72 21.39
C LYS A 32 42.30 -1.65 20.47
N LEU A 33 41.08 -1.87 19.96
CA LEU A 33 40.38 -0.88 19.14
C LEU A 33 40.04 0.36 19.98
N LEU A 34 39.48 0.16 21.17
CA LEU A 34 39.09 1.26 22.05
C LEU A 34 40.30 2.07 22.52
N THR A 35 41.35 1.41 22.97
CA THR A 35 42.61 2.06 23.37
C THR A 35 43.19 2.85 22.21
N PHE A 36 43.27 2.28 21.01
CA PHE A 36 43.72 3.00 19.82
C PHE A 36 42.88 4.26 19.57
N MET A 37 41.56 4.15 19.59
CA MET A 37 40.67 5.31 19.35
C MET A 37 40.76 6.39 20.44
N LEU A 38 41.09 6.01 21.68
CA LEU A 38 41.13 6.93 22.83
C LEU A 38 42.50 7.59 23.04
N GLU A 39 43.57 7.01 22.51
CA GLU A 39 44.96 7.46 22.72
C GLU A 39 45.64 7.98 21.44
N HIS A 40 45.05 7.81 20.26
CA HIS A 40 45.59 8.36 19.01
C HIS A 40 45.63 9.90 19.02
N GLU A 41 46.46 10.51 18.17
CA GLU A 41 46.48 11.96 17.93
C GLU A 41 45.09 12.55 17.56
N ASN A 42 44.20 11.72 17.02
CA ASN A 42 42.85 12.10 16.60
C ASN A 42 41.77 11.65 17.62
N ALA A 43 42.16 11.38 18.87
CA ALA A 43 41.25 10.84 19.89
C ALA A 43 40.00 11.70 20.11
N ASN A 44 40.13 13.03 20.04
CA ASN A 44 38.99 13.93 20.16
C ASN A 44 37.97 13.75 19.02
N ASP A 45 38.45 13.53 17.80
CA ASP A 45 37.58 13.31 16.65
C ASP A 45 36.91 11.93 16.71
N TYR A 46 37.62 10.89 17.17
CA TYR A 46 37.03 9.59 17.45
C TYR A 46 35.94 9.68 18.52
N LYS A 47 36.21 10.37 19.64
CA LYS A 47 35.23 10.61 20.72
C LYS A 47 33.98 11.32 20.21
N ASN A 48 34.15 12.36 19.40
CA ASN A 48 33.03 13.11 18.82
C ASN A 48 32.21 12.28 17.81
N ALA A 49 32.85 11.41 17.03
CA ALA A 49 32.19 10.66 15.97
C ALA A 49 31.55 9.34 16.44
N PHE A 50 32.22 8.62 17.35
CA PHE A 50 31.91 7.22 17.67
C PHE A 50 31.71 6.94 19.15
N PHE A 51 31.64 7.96 20.00
CA PHE A 51 31.32 7.80 21.41
C PHE A 51 30.19 8.73 21.84
N LYS A 52 29.54 8.40 22.96
CA LYS A 52 28.53 9.21 23.61
C LYS A 52 28.80 9.26 25.10
N THR A 53 28.68 10.43 25.70
CA THR A 53 28.78 10.56 27.16
C THR A 53 27.41 10.32 27.80
N ILE A 54 27.33 9.34 28.69
CA ILE A 54 26.13 9.04 29.49
C ILE A 54 26.56 9.01 30.95
N ALA A 55 25.96 9.88 31.78
CA ALA A 55 26.29 9.98 33.21
C ALA A 55 27.80 10.03 33.49
N ASN A 56 28.53 10.90 32.78
CA ASN A 56 29.99 11.08 32.83
C ASN A 56 30.83 9.85 32.42
N THR A 57 30.21 8.83 31.85
CA THR A 57 30.90 7.66 31.28
C THR A 57 30.88 7.75 29.75
N LEU A 58 32.03 7.48 29.14
CA LEU A 58 32.14 7.44 27.69
C LEU A 58 31.71 6.05 27.18
N VAL A 59 30.65 6.02 26.37
CA VAL A 59 30.08 4.79 25.82
C VAL A 59 30.40 4.71 24.33
N PHE A 60 31.00 3.59 23.91
CA PHE A 60 31.30 3.33 22.52
C PHE A 60 30.03 3.10 21.71
N ASN A 61 29.91 3.78 20.57
CA ASN A 61 28.78 3.67 19.65
C ASN A 61 29.19 2.80 18.44
N GLU A 62 29.30 1.49 18.69
CA GLU A 62 29.61 0.45 17.70
C GLU A 62 28.82 0.61 16.41
N LYS A 63 27.52 0.91 16.54
CA LYS A 63 26.60 1.09 15.42
C LYS A 63 27.00 2.24 14.50
N ALA A 64 27.43 3.37 15.06
CA ALA A 64 27.85 4.51 14.25
C ALA A 64 29.12 4.20 13.45
N LEU A 65 30.07 3.45 14.03
CA LEU A 65 31.30 3.07 13.33
C LEU A 65 31.03 2.01 12.25
N LEU A 66 30.17 1.02 12.51
CA LEU A 66 29.72 0.05 11.50
C LEU A 66 28.98 0.72 10.34
N GLU A 67 28.02 1.61 10.63
CA GLU A 67 27.31 2.37 9.59
C GLU A 67 28.29 3.18 8.73
N CYS A 68 29.35 3.75 9.33
CA CYS A 68 30.37 4.48 8.59
C CYS A 68 31.22 3.57 7.69
N LEU A 69 31.59 2.36 8.16
CA LEU A 69 32.29 1.38 7.33
C LEU A 69 31.44 0.95 6.13
N GLU A 70 30.15 0.69 6.32
CA GLU A 70 29.21 0.35 5.25
C GLU A 70 29.08 1.49 4.22
N ILE A 71 28.93 2.74 4.68
CA ILE A 71 28.81 3.89 3.77
C ILE A 71 30.10 4.06 2.93
N LYS A 72 31.27 3.74 3.50
CA LYS A 72 32.55 3.81 2.79
C LYS A 72 32.66 2.74 1.69
N GLU A 73 32.10 1.55 1.88
CA GLU A 73 32.03 0.52 0.82
C GLU A 73 31.24 1.01 -0.41
N LEU A 74 30.27 1.88 -0.17
CA LEU A 74 29.34 2.39 -1.17
C LEU A 74 29.75 3.77 -1.70
N GLU A 75 31.00 4.19 -1.48
CA GLU A 75 31.48 5.53 -1.85
C GLU A 75 31.39 5.79 -3.38
N ASN A 76 31.47 4.74 -4.18
CA ASN A 76 31.34 4.78 -5.65
C ASN A 76 29.98 4.24 -6.16
N SER A 77 28.98 4.09 -5.29
CA SER A 77 27.65 3.61 -5.64
C SER A 77 26.64 4.75 -5.72
N PHE A 78 25.67 4.64 -6.65
CA PHE A 78 24.51 5.54 -6.69
C PHE A 78 23.59 5.37 -5.46
N THR A 79 23.72 4.26 -4.72
CA THR A 79 22.97 3.99 -3.49
C THR A 79 23.89 3.83 -2.29
N ARG A 80 23.43 4.27 -1.11
CA ARG A 80 24.08 4.02 0.18
C ARG A 80 23.53 2.77 0.89
N PHE A 81 22.71 1.97 0.21
CA PHE A 81 22.07 0.79 0.78
C PHE A 81 22.45 -0.46 0.00
N LYS A 82 22.87 -1.48 0.74
CA LYS A 82 23.11 -2.82 0.19
C LYS A 82 21.78 -3.53 -0.13
N ASN A 83 20.82 -3.51 0.80
CA ASN A 83 19.57 -4.31 0.74
C ASN A 83 18.34 -3.66 1.42
N LYS A 84 18.21 -2.33 1.48
CA LYS A 84 17.07 -1.68 2.16
C LYS A 84 16.45 -0.58 1.29
N ILE A 85 15.13 -0.66 1.09
CA ILE A 85 14.29 0.40 0.52
C ILE A 85 13.67 1.18 1.69
N GLY A 86 13.65 2.51 1.63
CA GLY A 86 13.04 3.34 2.68
C GLY A 86 13.15 4.84 2.40
N LEU A 87 12.41 5.63 3.17
CA LEU A 87 12.44 7.09 3.08
C LEU A 87 13.64 7.66 3.85
N TYR A 88 14.30 8.67 3.28
CA TYR A 88 15.49 9.30 3.85
C TYR A 88 15.31 10.82 3.90
N SER A 89 15.70 11.41 5.03
CA SER A 89 15.81 12.86 5.16
C SER A 89 17.09 13.21 5.90
N GLN A 90 17.78 14.25 5.44
CA GLN A 90 19.04 14.76 6.02
C GLN A 90 20.10 13.67 6.29
N GLY A 91 20.18 12.66 5.41
CA GLY A 91 21.18 11.60 5.49
C GLY A 91 20.91 10.51 6.54
N ARG A 92 19.72 10.47 7.16
CA ARG A 92 19.31 9.38 8.06
C ARG A 92 18.06 8.67 7.53
N PRO A 93 17.94 7.35 7.76
CA PRO A 93 16.70 6.63 7.47
C PRO A 93 15.58 7.17 8.34
N ILE A 94 14.45 7.48 7.73
CA ILE A 94 13.20 7.71 8.45
C ILE A 94 12.70 6.33 8.85
N LYS A 95 12.98 5.93 10.11
CA LYS A 95 12.48 4.67 10.67
C LYS A 95 11.03 4.80 11.16
N SER A 96 10.70 5.99 11.63
CA SER A 96 9.36 6.45 11.98
C SER A 96 9.48 7.97 12.11
N SER A 97 8.81 8.73 11.26
CA SER A 97 8.64 10.17 11.48
C SER A 97 7.14 10.40 11.59
N GLU A 98 6.69 11.01 12.67
CA GLU A 98 5.31 11.50 12.77
C GLU A 98 5.01 12.59 11.73
N LEU A 99 6.04 13.14 11.08
CA LEU A 99 5.93 14.20 10.07
C LEU A 99 5.80 13.67 8.63
N VAL A 100 6.00 12.37 8.39
CA VAL A 100 5.94 11.78 7.05
C VAL A 100 5.17 10.48 7.10
N VAL A 101 3.90 10.54 6.69
CA VAL A 101 3.02 9.38 6.52
C VAL A 101 2.73 9.23 5.02
N LEU A 102 2.87 8.01 4.49
CA LEU A 102 2.23 7.65 3.22
C LEU A 102 0.73 7.51 3.51
N HIS A 103 0.03 8.62 3.41
CA HIS A 103 -1.40 8.68 3.66
C HIS A 103 -2.13 8.48 2.33
N PHE A 104 -2.99 7.47 2.27
CA PHE A 104 -3.98 7.32 1.20
C PHE A 104 -5.25 8.02 1.66
N PRO A 105 -5.43 9.33 1.34
CA PRO A 105 -6.68 9.99 1.69
C PRO A 105 -7.83 9.19 1.08
N PHE A 106 -8.88 9.00 1.86
CA PHE A 106 -10.10 8.29 1.48
C PHE A 106 -10.01 6.74 1.42
N LYS A 107 -8.93 6.10 1.88
CA LYS A 107 -8.86 4.62 1.95
C LYS A 107 -10.01 4.00 2.76
N ASP A 108 -10.40 4.67 3.85
CA ASP A 108 -11.45 4.22 4.78
C ASP A 108 -12.81 4.83 4.42
N ASN A 109 -13.09 4.98 3.14
CA ASN A 109 -14.34 5.58 2.66
C ASN A 109 -15.10 4.68 1.68
N ILE A 110 -16.38 5.00 1.55
CA ILE A 110 -17.29 4.46 0.55
C ILE A 110 -17.78 5.58 -0.36
N LEU A 111 -17.61 5.39 -1.67
CA LEU A 111 -18.14 6.32 -2.66
C LEU A 111 -19.62 6.02 -2.93
N LEU A 112 -20.48 7.01 -2.70
CA LEU A 112 -21.93 6.86 -2.79
C LEU A 112 -22.41 6.60 -4.24
N GLY A 113 -21.68 7.13 -5.24
CA GLY A 113 -21.92 6.87 -6.66
C GLY A 113 -23.31 7.28 -7.15
N ASN A 114 -23.86 8.40 -6.66
CA ASN A 114 -25.17 8.90 -7.09
C ASN A 114 -25.08 9.61 -8.45
N ALA A 115 -25.03 8.85 -9.54
CA ALA A 115 -25.41 9.37 -10.86
C ALA A 115 -26.95 9.37 -10.94
N LYS A 116 -27.60 10.35 -10.29
CA LYS A 116 -29.08 10.39 -10.26
C LYS A 116 -29.70 10.90 -11.55
N ASP A 117 -28.98 11.68 -12.36
CA ASP A 117 -29.39 12.11 -13.70
C ASP A 117 -28.16 12.55 -14.51
N ASN A 118 -28.15 12.30 -15.82
CA ASN A 118 -27.06 12.68 -16.75
C ASN A 118 -26.74 14.19 -16.79
N ASN A 119 -27.52 15.04 -16.10
CA ASN A 119 -27.39 16.49 -16.10
C ASN A 119 -26.87 17.08 -14.78
N THR A 120 -26.74 16.30 -13.71
CA THR A 120 -26.19 16.78 -12.43
C THR A 120 -24.90 16.04 -12.13
N LYS A 121 -23.78 16.67 -12.49
CA LYS A 121 -22.44 16.26 -12.04
C LYS A 121 -22.45 16.21 -10.51
N SER A 122 -22.59 15.02 -9.94
CA SER A 122 -22.57 14.85 -8.49
C SER A 122 -21.15 15.10 -8.03
N ASN A 123 -20.95 15.98 -7.04
CA ASN A 123 -19.70 16.01 -6.30
C ASN A 123 -19.41 14.59 -5.80
N GLU A 124 -18.17 14.13 -5.96
CA GLU A 124 -17.70 12.83 -5.47
C GLU A 124 -17.88 12.78 -3.94
N LEU A 125 -19.01 12.22 -3.51
CA LEU A 125 -19.43 12.18 -2.11
C LEU A 125 -18.96 10.88 -1.47
N PHE A 126 -18.20 11.05 -0.39
CA PHE A 126 -17.64 9.97 0.40
C PHE A 126 -18.30 9.89 1.77
N TYR A 127 -18.58 8.67 2.20
CA TYR A 127 -18.81 8.36 3.60
C TYR A 127 -17.56 7.73 4.19
N HIS A 128 -17.13 8.25 5.33
CA HIS A 128 -16.03 7.69 6.10
C HIS A 128 -16.51 6.56 7.01
N GLU A 129 -15.85 5.40 6.97
CA GLU A 129 -16.26 4.16 7.66
C GLU A 129 -16.51 4.36 9.15
N ILE A 130 -15.66 5.14 9.83
CA ILE A 130 -15.84 5.48 11.25
C ILE A 130 -16.93 6.54 11.47
N LEU A 131 -16.85 7.67 10.77
CA LEU A 131 -17.69 8.85 11.06
C LEU A 131 -19.14 8.70 10.57
N HIS A 132 -19.35 7.92 9.51
CA HIS A 132 -20.63 7.76 8.80
C HIS A 132 -21.09 6.30 8.81
N LYS A 133 -20.78 5.58 9.90
CA LYS A 133 -21.05 4.15 10.02
C LYS A 133 -22.53 3.82 9.81
N ASN A 134 -23.44 4.60 10.40
CA ASN A 134 -24.88 4.35 10.30
C ASN A 134 -25.39 4.52 8.87
N GLU A 135 -24.89 5.53 8.16
CA GLU A 135 -25.21 5.81 6.76
C GLU A 135 -24.69 4.70 5.85
N ILE A 136 -23.46 4.22 6.09
CA ILE A 136 -22.86 3.10 5.39
C ILE A 136 -23.64 1.81 5.64
N ASP A 137 -23.92 1.50 6.90
CA ASP A 137 -24.69 0.30 7.28
C ASP A 137 -26.07 0.34 6.61
N THR A 138 -26.71 1.50 6.58
CA THR A 138 -27.99 1.69 5.87
C THR A 138 -27.85 1.54 4.37
N LEU A 139 -26.80 2.09 3.76
CA LEU A 139 -26.53 2.01 2.32
C LEU A 139 -26.34 0.55 1.89
N LEU A 140 -25.47 -0.17 2.60
CA LEU A 140 -25.08 -1.56 2.30
C LEU A 140 -26.05 -2.60 2.87
N HIS A 141 -27.06 -2.20 3.66
CA HIS A 141 -28.08 -3.13 4.12
C HIS A 141 -28.79 -3.81 2.93
N PRO A 142 -29.03 -5.13 2.97
CA PRO A 142 -29.75 -5.82 1.90
C PRO A 142 -31.07 -5.14 1.55
N LYS A 143 -31.28 -4.86 0.27
CA LYS A 143 -32.51 -4.26 -0.23
C LYS A 143 -33.45 -5.33 -0.76
N ALA A 144 -34.76 -5.10 -0.59
CA ALA A 144 -35.76 -5.90 -1.26
C ALA A 144 -35.67 -5.66 -2.78
N LEU A 145 -35.48 -6.74 -3.55
CA LEU A 145 -35.58 -6.70 -4.99
C LEU A 145 -37.07 -6.70 -5.37
N CYS A 146 -37.45 -5.79 -6.28
CA CYS A 146 -38.83 -5.56 -6.68
C CYS A 146 -38.91 -5.46 -8.21
N ARG A 147 -40.14 -5.50 -8.76
CA ARG A 147 -40.41 -5.35 -10.21
C ARG A 147 -39.73 -6.41 -11.06
N PHE A 148 -39.92 -7.67 -10.69
CA PHE A 148 -39.47 -8.79 -11.50
C PHE A 148 -40.28 -8.87 -12.78
N GLU A 149 -39.59 -8.91 -13.91
CA GLU A 149 -40.14 -9.08 -15.25
C GLU A 149 -39.43 -10.26 -15.92
N MET A 150 -40.19 -11.12 -16.60
CA MET A 150 -39.62 -12.25 -17.34
C MET A 150 -39.34 -11.83 -18.78
N HIS A 151 -38.09 -11.99 -19.21
CA HIS A 151 -37.69 -11.79 -20.60
C HIS A 151 -37.35 -13.15 -21.24
N GLY A 152 -38.18 -13.60 -22.17
CA GLY A 152 -38.05 -14.90 -22.83
C GLY A 152 -39.32 -15.74 -22.68
N GLU A 153 -39.18 -17.05 -22.86
CA GLU A 153 -40.27 -18.02 -22.70
C GLU A 153 -40.36 -18.53 -21.26
N GLY A 154 -41.58 -18.83 -20.79
CA GLY A 154 -41.83 -19.45 -19.49
C GLY A 154 -42.69 -18.60 -18.55
N ASP A 155 -42.75 -19.04 -17.29
CA ASP A 155 -43.48 -18.39 -16.21
C ASP A 155 -42.51 -17.84 -15.15
N LEU A 156 -42.80 -16.65 -14.65
CA LEU A 156 -41.95 -15.95 -13.69
C LEU A 156 -41.85 -16.69 -12.35
N GLU A 157 -42.95 -17.27 -11.85
CA GLU A 157 -42.93 -17.94 -10.55
C GLU A 157 -42.04 -19.18 -10.58
N SER A 158 -42.10 -19.92 -11.69
CA SER A 158 -41.27 -21.09 -11.96
C SER A 158 -39.80 -20.69 -12.12
N ALA A 159 -39.51 -19.65 -12.90
CA ALA A 159 -38.15 -19.15 -13.09
C ALA A 159 -37.50 -18.68 -11.77
N LEU A 160 -38.25 -18.05 -10.87
CA LEU A 160 -37.71 -17.59 -9.58
C LEU A 160 -37.32 -18.74 -8.64
N LYS A 161 -37.87 -19.95 -8.85
CA LYS A 161 -37.57 -21.16 -8.09
C LYS A 161 -36.45 -22.00 -8.71
N ASP A 162 -36.18 -21.83 -10.01
CA ASP A 162 -35.09 -22.52 -10.71
C ASP A 162 -33.73 -21.89 -10.37
N GLU A 163 -32.76 -22.75 -10.07
CA GLU A 163 -31.37 -22.37 -9.76
C GLU A 163 -30.59 -21.95 -11.00
N ASN A 164 -31.03 -22.37 -12.20
CA ASN A 164 -30.38 -22.06 -13.48
C ASN A 164 -30.90 -20.77 -14.14
N THR A 165 -31.81 -20.06 -13.48
CA THR A 165 -32.37 -18.81 -13.99
C THR A 165 -31.34 -17.70 -14.04
N ASN A 166 -31.25 -17.04 -15.19
CA ASN A 166 -30.42 -15.87 -15.39
C ASN A 166 -31.10 -14.61 -14.84
N TYR A 167 -30.32 -13.71 -14.22
CA TYR A 167 -30.83 -12.46 -13.66
C TYR A 167 -30.20 -11.25 -14.36
N LEU A 168 -31.06 -10.29 -14.73
CA LEU A 168 -30.64 -8.93 -15.10
C LEU A 168 -31.12 -7.97 -14.02
N ILE A 169 -30.20 -7.23 -13.40
CA ILE A 169 -30.50 -6.37 -12.26
C ILE A 169 -30.16 -4.93 -12.62
N LYS A 170 -31.18 -4.07 -12.56
CA LYS A 170 -31.03 -2.63 -12.79
C LYS A 170 -30.86 -1.89 -11.46
N GLY A 171 -29.72 -1.25 -11.26
CA GLY A 171 -29.46 -0.43 -10.07
C GLY A 171 -27.98 -0.14 -9.87
N ASN A 172 -27.65 0.46 -8.73
CA ASN A 172 -26.24 0.61 -8.31
C ASN A 172 -25.66 -0.77 -7.98
N ASN A 173 -24.59 -1.14 -8.67
CA ASN A 173 -23.93 -2.44 -8.54
C ASN A 173 -23.46 -2.75 -7.11
N LEU A 174 -22.96 -1.78 -6.35
CA LEU A 174 -22.53 -2.01 -4.97
C LEU A 174 -23.72 -2.43 -4.08
N ILE A 175 -24.83 -1.71 -4.17
CA ILE A 175 -26.05 -2.04 -3.42
C ILE A 175 -26.61 -3.40 -3.85
N ALA A 176 -26.57 -3.69 -5.16
CA ALA A 176 -27.00 -4.98 -5.70
C ALA A 176 -26.15 -6.13 -5.15
N LEU A 177 -24.82 -6.01 -5.16
CA LEU A 177 -23.91 -7.03 -4.60
C LEU A 177 -24.22 -7.28 -3.12
N HIS A 178 -24.36 -6.23 -2.30
CA HIS A 178 -24.69 -6.44 -0.88
C HIS A 178 -26.07 -7.10 -0.67
N SER A 179 -27.05 -6.81 -1.53
CA SER A 179 -28.39 -7.41 -1.47
C SER A 179 -28.40 -8.89 -1.90
N LEU A 180 -27.53 -9.26 -2.83
CA LEU A 180 -27.45 -10.61 -3.42
C LEU A 180 -26.53 -11.55 -2.63
N LYS A 181 -25.69 -11.01 -1.74
CA LYS A 181 -24.66 -11.75 -0.99
C LYS A 181 -25.22 -13.01 -0.34
N LYS A 182 -26.37 -12.93 0.33
CA LYS A 182 -26.98 -14.08 1.02
C LYS A 182 -27.26 -15.27 0.09
N LYS A 183 -27.60 -15.02 -1.18
CA LYS A 183 -27.97 -16.07 -2.15
C LYS A 183 -26.75 -16.66 -2.87
N PHE A 184 -25.78 -15.81 -3.23
CA PHE A 184 -24.72 -16.16 -4.18
C PHE A 184 -23.29 -16.10 -3.62
N ALA A 185 -23.09 -15.76 -2.34
CA ALA A 185 -21.76 -15.80 -1.73
C ALA A 185 -21.09 -17.17 -1.92
N LYS A 186 -19.81 -17.16 -2.29
CA LYS A 186 -18.97 -18.34 -2.55
C LYS A 186 -19.47 -19.30 -3.64
N LYS A 187 -20.35 -18.85 -4.54
CA LYS A 187 -20.94 -19.69 -5.60
C LYS A 187 -20.55 -19.26 -7.01
N VAL A 188 -19.96 -18.08 -7.18
CA VAL A 188 -19.67 -17.53 -8.50
C VAL A 188 -18.32 -18.06 -9.00
N LYS A 189 -18.34 -18.75 -10.15
CA LYS A 189 -17.13 -19.32 -10.78
C LYS A 189 -16.33 -18.30 -11.59
N CYS A 190 -17.00 -17.34 -12.20
CA CYS A 190 -16.35 -16.37 -13.08
C CYS A 190 -17.04 -15.02 -12.91
N ILE A 191 -16.24 -13.97 -12.71
CA ILE A 191 -16.67 -12.58 -12.73
C ILE A 191 -15.94 -11.90 -13.88
N TYR A 192 -16.67 -11.17 -14.72
CA TYR A 192 -16.12 -10.30 -15.75
C TYR A 192 -16.66 -8.89 -15.55
N ILE A 193 -15.79 -7.90 -15.51
CA ILE A 193 -16.18 -6.50 -15.43
C ILE A 193 -15.36 -5.63 -16.38
N ASP A 194 -16.03 -4.61 -16.93
CA ASP A 194 -15.47 -3.57 -17.78
C ASP A 194 -15.77 -2.20 -17.13
N PRO A 195 -15.02 -1.81 -16.08
CA PRO A 195 -15.22 -0.56 -15.37
C PRO A 195 -14.82 0.67 -16.23
N PRO A 196 -15.18 1.90 -15.81
CA PRO A 196 -14.64 3.13 -16.40
C PRO A 196 -13.11 3.15 -16.38
N TYR A 197 -12.48 3.60 -17.46
CA TYR A 197 -11.01 3.59 -17.61
C TYR A 197 -10.35 4.88 -17.11
N ASN A 198 -11.16 5.88 -16.76
CA ASN A 198 -10.71 7.18 -16.29
C ASN A 198 -9.90 7.97 -17.35
N THR A 199 -10.33 7.90 -18.62
CA THR A 199 -9.61 8.53 -19.74
C THR A 199 -9.78 10.05 -19.81
N GLY A 200 -10.71 10.60 -19.02
CA GLY A 200 -11.13 12.01 -19.09
C GLY A 200 -12.02 12.33 -20.29
N ASN A 201 -12.33 11.36 -21.16
CA ASN A 201 -13.27 11.52 -22.25
C ASN A 201 -14.67 11.05 -21.82
N ASP A 202 -15.52 12.01 -21.44
CA ASP A 202 -16.93 11.80 -21.03
C ASP A 202 -17.87 11.43 -22.20
N SER A 203 -17.43 10.61 -23.15
CA SER A 203 -18.20 10.23 -24.34
C SER A 203 -19.19 9.07 -24.11
N PHE A 204 -19.13 8.41 -22.96
CA PHE A 204 -20.06 7.35 -22.55
C PHE A 204 -20.97 7.80 -21.40
N ASN A 205 -22.14 7.17 -21.25
CA ASN A 205 -23.19 7.47 -20.26
C ASN A 205 -22.79 7.22 -18.78
N TYR A 206 -21.50 7.21 -18.44
CA TYR A 206 -20.98 7.06 -17.08
C TYR A 206 -19.83 8.05 -16.85
N ASN A 207 -19.57 8.41 -15.59
CA ASN A 207 -18.46 9.29 -15.25
C ASN A 207 -17.14 8.59 -15.61
N ASP A 208 -16.36 9.14 -16.54
CA ASP A 208 -15.02 8.64 -16.91
C ASP A 208 -13.92 9.65 -16.57
N ASN A 209 -14.25 10.58 -15.68
CA ASN A 209 -13.39 11.66 -15.21
C ASN A 209 -13.41 11.71 -13.68
N PHE A 210 -12.96 10.61 -13.06
CA PHE A 210 -12.78 10.51 -11.62
C PHE A 210 -11.43 11.11 -11.21
N ASN A 211 -11.36 11.67 -10.00
CA ASN A 211 -10.05 11.74 -9.36
C ASN A 211 -9.52 10.30 -9.15
N HIS A 212 -8.24 10.03 -9.39
CA HIS A 212 -7.64 8.69 -9.20
C HIS A 212 -7.97 8.08 -7.83
N SER A 213 -7.94 8.89 -6.77
CA SER A 213 -8.30 8.42 -5.42
C SER A 213 -9.77 7.97 -5.33
N SER A 214 -10.66 8.69 -5.98
CA SER A 214 -12.09 8.36 -6.10
C SER A 214 -12.34 7.10 -6.92
N TRP A 215 -11.60 6.93 -8.03
CA TRP A 215 -11.65 5.73 -8.85
C TRP A 215 -11.21 4.50 -8.07
N LEU A 216 -10.09 4.60 -7.33
CA LEU A 216 -9.60 3.50 -6.52
C LEU A 216 -10.57 3.12 -5.40
N VAL A 217 -11.20 4.09 -4.72
CA VAL A 217 -12.24 3.80 -3.72
C VAL A 217 -13.46 3.15 -4.37
N PHE A 218 -13.91 3.68 -5.52
CA PHE A 218 -15.01 3.11 -6.29
C PHE A 218 -14.77 1.64 -6.64
N MET A 219 -13.57 1.32 -7.13
CA MET A 219 -13.17 -0.05 -7.48
C MET A 219 -12.97 -0.92 -6.24
N LYS A 220 -12.31 -0.40 -5.19
CA LYS A 220 -12.04 -1.12 -3.94
C LYS A 220 -13.33 -1.69 -3.36
N ASN A 221 -14.32 -0.84 -3.13
CA ASN A 221 -15.57 -1.28 -2.49
C ASN A 221 -16.29 -2.38 -3.30
N ARG A 222 -16.18 -2.33 -4.64
CA ARG A 222 -16.82 -3.30 -5.55
C ARG A 222 -16.04 -4.61 -5.64
N LEU A 223 -14.72 -4.53 -5.71
CA LEU A 223 -13.84 -5.69 -5.75
C LEU A 223 -13.87 -6.45 -4.42
N GLU A 224 -13.92 -5.74 -3.29
CA GLU A 224 -14.13 -6.33 -1.97
C GLU A 224 -15.45 -7.10 -1.91
N ALA A 225 -16.55 -6.48 -2.35
CA ALA A 225 -17.84 -7.15 -2.44
C ALA A 225 -17.80 -8.35 -3.41
N ALA A 226 -17.19 -8.21 -4.59
CA ALA A 226 -17.08 -9.28 -5.59
C ALA A 226 -16.29 -10.50 -5.07
N ARG A 227 -15.24 -10.27 -4.27
CA ARG A 227 -14.44 -11.35 -3.65
C ARG A 227 -15.28 -12.27 -2.76
N GLU A 228 -16.31 -11.74 -2.11
CA GLU A 228 -17.21 -12.54 -1.27
C GLU A 228 -18.11 -13.48 -2.07
N PHE A 229 -18.31 -13.19 -3.36
CA PHE A 229 -19.12 -13.99 -4.28
C PHE A 229 -18.35 -15.14 -4.93
N LEU A 230 -17.05 -14.94 -5.19
CA LEU A 230 -16.20 -15.95 -5.81
C LEU A 230 -16.13 -17.23 -4.98
N SER A 231 -16.32 -18.38 -5.62
CA SER A 231 -15.95 -19.67 -5.06
C SER A 231 -14.44 -19.77 -4.87
N ASP A 232 -13.97 -20.79 -4.15
CA ASP A 232 -12.55 -20.94 -3.83
C ASP A 232 -11.66 -21.18 -5.07
N ASP A 233 -12.24 -21.70 -6.15
CA ASP A 233 -11.65 -21.90 -7.48
C ASP A 233 -12.17 -20.89 -8.53
N GLY A 234 -12.85 -19.83 -8.08
CA GLY A 234 -13.42 -18.81 -8.95
C GLY A 234 -12.38 -17.82 -9.45
N VAL A 235 -12.61 -17.28 -10.64
CA VAL A 235 -11.72 -16.29 -11.29
C VAL A 235 -12.45 -14.97 -11.54
N ILE A 236 -11.70 -13.87 -11.51
CA ILE A 236 -12.20 -12.54 -11.87
C ILE A 236 -11.32 -11.94 -12.97
N PHE A 237 -11.98 -11.43 -14.01
CA PHE A 237 -11.37 -10.67 -15.10
C PHE A 237 -11.85 -9.23 -15.03
N VAL A 238 -10.89 -8.30 -15.05
CA VAL A 238 -11.17 -6.86 -15.04
C VAL A 238 -10.50 -6.27 -16.27
N GLN A 239 -11.30 -5.75 -17.19
CA GLN A 239 -10.79 -5.03 -18.35
C GLN A 239 -10.36 -3.63 -17.93
N CYS A 240 -9.21 -3.17 -18.43
CA CYS A 240 -8.63 -1.87 -18.07
C CYS A 240 -7.63 -1.43 -19.15
N ASP A 241 -7.44 -0.13 -19.32
CA ASP A 241 -6.43 0.47 -20.18
C ASP A 241 -5.17 0.87 -19.39
N ASP A 242 -4.24 1.59 -20.02
CA ASP A 242 -2.98 2.01 -19.42
C ASP A 242 -3.10 3.11 -18.34
N ASN A 243 -4.24 3.79 -18.22
CA ASN A 243 -4.43 4.86 -17.24
C ASN A 243 -4.49 4.30 -15.80
N GLU A 244 -5.22 3.19 -15.61
CA GLU A 244 -5.50 2.67 -14.27
C GLU A 244 -4.94 1.26 -14.01
N GLN A 245 -4.45 0.55 -15.04
CA GLN A 245 -4.03 -0.87 -14.92
C GLN A 245 -2.99 -1.12 -13.83
N ALA A 246 -2.00 -0.24 -13.66
CA ALA A 246 -0.97 -0.41 -12.64
C ALA A 246 -1.54 -0.27 -11.22
N TYR A 247 -2.43 0.71 -11.00
CA TYR A 247 -3.04 0.94 -9.70
C TYR A 247 -4.09 -0.12 -9.38
N LEU A 248 -4.88 -0.53 -10.37
CA LEU A 248 -5.79 -1.66 -10.28
C LEU A 248 -5.07 -2.94 -9.88
N LYS A 249 -3.90 -3.22 -10.47
CA LYS A 249 -3.09 -4.40 -10.12
C LYS A 249 -2.68 -4.38 -8.64
N VAL A 250 -2.20 -3.24 -8.14
CA VAL A 250 -1.82 -3.10 -6.73
C VAL A 250 -3.03 -3.27 -5.80
N LEU A 251 -4.18 -2.69 -6.17
CA LEU A 251 -5.43 -2.82 -5.42
C LEU A 251 -5.94 -4.27 -5.40
N MET A 252 -5.88 -4.97 -6.54
CA MET A 252 -6.26 -6.38 -6.63
C MET A 252 -5.30 -7.28 -5.85
N ASP A 253 -4.00 -6.96 -5.78
CA ASP A 253 -3.06 -7.69 -4.92
C ASP A 253 -3.41 -7.55 -3.44
N GLU A 254 -3.86 -6.37 -2.99
CA GLU A 254 -4.32 -6.16 -1.62
C GLU A 254 -5.62 -6.96 -1.33
N ILE A 255 -6.57 -6.94 -2.27
CA ILE A 255 -7.89 -7.56 -2.07
C ILE A 255 -7.84 -9.07 -2.27
N PHE A 256 -7.18 -9.58 -3.30
CA PHE A 256 -7.21 -10.99 -3.68
C PHE A 256 -5.96 -11.76 -3.28
N LEU A 257 -4.95 -11.08 -2.72
CA LEU A 257 -3.61 -11.59 -2.43
C LEU A 257 -2.78 -11.79 -3.71
N ARG A 258 -1.51 -11.37 -3.65
CA ARG A 258 -0.61 -11.31 -4.81
C ARG A 258 -0.31 -12.69 -5.41
N GLU A 259 -0.29 -13.72 -4.58
CA GLU A 259 -0.06 -15.11 -4.98
C GLU A 259 -1.20 -15.72 -5.80
N ASN A 260 -2.37 -15.08 -5.82
CA ASN A 260 -3.54 -15.51 -6.57
C ASN A 260 -3.69 -14.80 -7.93
N PHE A 261 -2.67 -14.05 -8.36
CA PHE A 261 -2.62 -13.40 -9.68
C PHE A 261 -2.09 -14.35 -10.77
#